data_AF-A0A916B516-F1
#
_entry.id   AF-A0A916B516-F1
#
_cell.length_a   1.000
_cell.length_b   1.000
_cell.length_c   1.000
_cell.angle_alpha   90.00
_cell.angle_beta   90.00
_cell.angle_gamma   90.00
#
_symmetry.space_group_name_H-M   'P 1'
#
loop_
_entity.id
_entity.type
_entity.pdbx_description
1 polymer ?
#
loop_
_entity_poly.entity_id
_entity_poly.type
_entity_poly.pdbx_seq_one_letter_code
_entity_poly.pdbx_strand_id
1 'polypeptide(L)'
;MAGNEIKAVFFDFDSTLTSPGALDFPEIKRAIGCPLETPILEFIDSLESETAQDRARKILDDYEIEAAAASRPAADCEELLLTLKTRGVRIGIVSRNSLKSIARAFENFNDVRMDAFDVIISRDSPAAVKPSPEGVLLAARELGLPPERTIMIGDYVFDLRAGRAAGAYTVLLDIGGFRSKWMGEYDFAIDTLDQLPRIIDLGDPLPPGKLPNHILETFIDAVQFEDPGIIIGPGVGEDTAALDIAGREVLVLKSDPITFVAQDAGYYAVVINANDIATSGARPRWMLATLLFPPAATALQIHRTLLAIRDVCKDLDISLCGGHTEITDAVTRPVITGMMAGLVNRADLLEKSNLRPGDLILMTKRVAVEGTAILAMEFEQRLMDQGISRATLQSSAALLTRLSILPEAELAAGQPGTLALHDVTEGGLATALFELSSAAGYRLKINMNTIPVYAETRELCRALGLNPLGLIGSGSLLIACRPSSSALIRQDLETAGIEVACIGEVAEKGCGVDAEKSGQPENWPSFEIDELARLFH
;
A
#
# COMPACT_ATOMS: atom_id res chain seq x y z
N MET A 1 -9.01 2.31 23.49
CA MET A 1 -8.38 3.46 22.84
C MET A 1 -9.43 4.09 21.95
N ALA A 2 -9.68 5.40 22.05
CA ALA A 2 -10.55 6.09 21.09
C ALA A 2 -9.89 5.97 19.71
N GLY A 3 -10.61 5.45 18.72
CA GLY A 3 -10.02 5.13 17.41
C GLY A 3 -9.67 6.40 16.64
N ASN A 4 -8.48 6.44 16.03
CA ASN A 4 -8.00 7.49 15.12
C ASN A 4 -8.68 7.45 13.73
N GLU A 5 -9.85 6.82 13.64
CA GLU A 5 -10.55 6.56 12.39
C GLU A 5 -11.20 7.84 11.86
N ILE A 6 -10.85 8.21 10.63
CA ILE A 6 -11.37 9.39 9.93
C ILE A 6 -12.82 9.14 9.52
N LYS A 7 -13.69 10.08 9.87
CA LYS A 7 -15.15 9.98 9.64
C LYS A 7 -15.72 11.09 8.78
N ALA A 8 -14.99 12.19 8.59
CA ALA A 8 -15.41 13.26 7.70
C ALA A 8 -14.23 13.92 6.99
N VAL A 9 -14.50 14.45 5.79
CA VAL A 9 -13.60 15.33 5.06
C VAL A 9 -14.31 16.65 4.79
N PHE A 10 -13.65 17.74 5.14
CA PHE A 10 -14.07 19.12 4.86
C PHE A 10 -13.18 19.70 3.77
N PHE A 11 -13.80 20.06 2.65
CA PHE A 11 -13.11 20.62 1.50
C PHE A 11 -13.21 22.15 1.51
N ASP A 12 -12.12 22.83 1.18
CA ASP A 12 -12.27 24.13 0.53
C ASP A 12 -12.97 23.98 -0.83
N PHE A 13 -13.53 25.07 -1.33
CA PHE A 13 -14.28 25.06 -2.57
C PHE A 13 -13.41 25.42 -3.78
N ASP A 14 -12.92 26.66 -3.84
CA ASP A 14 -12.15 27.13 -4.98
C ASP A 14 -10.78 26.49 -5.04
N SER A 15 -10.29 26.18 -6.24
CA SER A 15 -9.00 25.52 -6.47
C SER A 15 -8.83 24.17 -5.76
N THR A 16 -9.88 23.66 -5.08
CA THR A 16 -9.91 22.35 -4.43
C THR A 16 -10.99 21.48 -5.07
N LEU A 17 -12.27 21.85 -4.95
CA LEU A 17 -13.37 21.14 -5.62
C LEU A 17 -13.60 21.65 -7.05
N THR A 18 -13.18 22.88 -7.35
CA THR A 18 -13.22 23.48 -8.68
C THR A 18 -11.80 23.67 -9.25
N SER A 19 -11.69 23.65 -10.57
CA SER A 19 -10.43 23.92 -11.26
C SER A 19 -9.93 25.33 -10.93
N PRO A 20 -8.61 25.52 -10.70
CA PRO A 20 -8.06 26.82 -10.33
C PRO A 20 -8.20 27.86 -11.45
N GLY A 21 -8.18 29.14 -11.08
CA GLY A 21 -8.07 30.26 -12.02
C GLY A 21 -9.40 30.86 -12.51
N ALA A 22 -10.54 30.44 -11.96
CA ALA A 22 -11.83 31.08 -12.27
C ALA A 22 -11.97 32.50 -11.66
N LEU A 23 -11.31 32.76 -10.52
CA LEU A 23 -11.34 34.04 -9.82
C LEU A 23 -10.05 34.85 -10.04
N ASP A 24 -10.17 36.06 -10.61
CA ASP A 24 -9.07 37.03 -10.70
C ASP A 24 -9.04 37.90 -9.43
N PHE A 25 -8.36 37.40 -8.38
CA PHE A 25 -8.21 38.13 -7.12
C PHE A 25 -7.60 39.54 -7.29
N PRO A 26 -6.54 39.76 -8.09
CA PRO A 26 -6.03 41.11 -8.36
C PRO A 26 -7.05 42.08 -8.97
N GLU A 27 -7.94 41.62 -9.86
CA GLU A 27 -9.03 42.43 -10.40
C GLU A 27 -10.08 42.75 -9.34
N ILE A 28 -10.54 41.75 -8.59
CA ILE A 28 -11.53 41.94 -7.52
C ILE A 28 -11.01 42.93 -6.48
N LYS A 29 -9.74 42.81 -6.07
CA LYS A 29 -9.11 43.74 -5.14
C LYS A 29 -9.11 45.17 -5.66
N ARG A 30 -8.80 45.38 -6.95
CA ARG A 30 -8.86 46.72 -7.59
C ARG A 30 -10.29 47.27 -7.64
N ALA A 31 -11.27 46.44 -7.95
CA ALA A 31 -12.68 46.85 -8.01
C ALA A 31 -13.23 47.28 -6.64
N ILE A 32 -12.83 46.59 -5.58
CA ILE A 32 -13.23 46.88 -4.19
C ILE A 32 -12.40 48.02 -3.57
N GLY A 33 -11.20 48.29 -4.10
CA GLY A 33 -10.23 49.22 -3.51
C GLY A 33 -9.40 48.57 -2.39
N CYS A 34 -9.34 47.25 -2.33
CA CYS A 34 -8.54 46.48 -1.39
C CYS A 34 -7.06 46.50 -1.79
N PRO A 35 -6.11 46.76 -0.87
CA PRO A 35 -4.68 46.59 -1.15
C PRO A 35 -4.35 45.15 -1.55
N LEU A 36 -3.37 44.97 -2.45
CA LEU A 36 -3.03 43.65 -3.00
C LEU A 36 -2.53 42.65 -1.95
N GLU A 37 -1.87 43.12 -0.89
CA GLU A 37 -1.38 42.29 0.21
C GLU A 37 -2.43 42.02 1.29
N THR A 38 -3.58 42.71 1.23
CA THR A 38 -4.65 42.55 2.23
C THR A 38 -5.66 41.51 1.75
N PRO A 39 -6.03 40.53 2.60
CA PRO A 39 -7.16 39.64 2.34
C PRO A 39 -8.48 40.40 2.18
N ILE A 40 -9.32 40.01 1.20
CA ILE A 40 -10.50 40.78 0.78
C ILE A 40 -11.54 40.90 1.90
N LEU A 41 -11.87 39.81 2.60
CA LEU A 41 -12.94 39.83 3.61
C LEU A 41 -12.54 40.67 4.82
N GLU A 42 -11.29 40.55 5.25
CA GLU A 42 -10.69 41.30 6.34
C GLU A 42 -10.62 42.80 5.99
N PHE A 43 -10.34 43.15 4.74
CA PHE A 43 -10.43 44.53 4.26
C PHE A 43 -11.88 45.04 4.32
N ILE A 44 -12.84 44.25 3.81
CA ILE A 44 -14.26 44.61 3.84
C ILE A 44 -14.69 44.88 5.28
N ASP A 45 -14.40 43.97 6.21
CA ASP A 45 -14.81 44.10 7.62
C ASP A 45 -14.12 45.29 8.33
N SER A 46 -12.98 45.76 7.80
CA SER A 46 -12.29 46.95 8.31
C SER A 46 -12.90 48.29 7.84
N LEU A 47 -13.81 48.28 6.86
CA LEU A 47 -14.43 49.51 6.35
C LEU A 47 -15.33 50.16 7.40
N GLU A 48 -15.24 51.49 7.53
CA GLU A 48 -15.85 52.26 8.63
C GLU A 48 -17.40 52.31 8.61
N SER A 49 -18.04 51.98 7.47
CA SER A 49 -19.48 52.13 7.29
C SER A 49 -20.10 50.86 6.71
N GLU A 50 -21.22 50.41 7.28
CA GLU A 50 -22.02 49.29 6.78
C GLU A 50 -22.34 49.43 5.28
N THR A 51 -22.69 50.63 4.82
CA THR A 51 -22.96 50.89 3.40
C THR A 51 -21.74 50.63 2.50
N ALA A 52 -20.53 50.92 2.98
CA ALA A 52 -19.29 50.64 2.24
C ALA A 52 -19.00 49.13 2.22
N GLN A 53 -19.24 48.44 3.36
CA GLN A 53 -19.14 46.99 3.47
C GLN A 53 -20.10 46.29 2.51
N ASP A 54 -21.38 46.69 2.50
CA ASP A 54 -22.42 46.13 1.63
C ASP A 54 -22.07 46.31 0.16
N ARG A 55 -21.56 47.48 -0.23
CA ARG A 55 -21.13 47.73 -1.60
C ARG A 55 -19.96 46.82 -1.99
N ALA A 56 -18.97 46.69 -1.13
CA ALA A 56 -17.80 45.84 -1.40
C ALA A 56 -18.17 44.35 -1.46
N ARG A 57 -19.05 43.89 -0.56
CA ARG A 57 -19.62 42.53 -0.57
C ARG A 57 -20.39 42.26 -1.85
N LYS A 58 -21.19 43.22 -2.30
CA LYS A 58 -21.90 43.09 -3.58
C LYS A 58 -20.96 42.95 -4.78
N ILE A 59 -19.88 43.74 -4.82
CA ILE A 59 -18.88 43.63 -5.89
C ILE A 59 -18.25 42.24 -5.86
N LEU A 60 -17.83 41.78 -4.67
CA LEU A 60 -17.27 40.44 -4.50
C LEU A 60 -18.25 39.35 -4.95
N ASP A 61 -19.53 39.44 -4.57
CA ASP A 61 -20.58 38.51 -4.98
C ASP A 61 -20.78 38.45 -6.49
N ASP A 62 -20.79 39.60 -7.16
CA ASP A 62 -20.99 39.67 -8.60
C ASP A 62 -19.83 38.97 -9.34
N TYR A 63 -18.58 39.19 -8.90
CA TYR A 63 -17.40 38.48 -9.43
C TYR A 63 -17.41 36.98 -9.09
N GLU A 64 -17.77 36.61 -7.86
CA GLU A 64 -17.89 35.20 -7.43
C GLU A 64 -18.93 34.43 -8.24
N ILE A 65 -20.05 35.06 -8.62
CA ILE A 65 -21.10 34.44 -9.43
C ILE A 65 -20.64 34.27 -10.89
N GLU A 66 -19.95 35.27 -11.45
CA GLU A 66 -19.39 35.19 -12.80
C GLU A 66 -18.33 34.09 -12.89
N ALA A 67 -17.41 34.03 -11.92
CA ALA A 67 -16.41 32.98 -11.84
C ALA A 67 -17.04 31.59 -11.66
N ALA A 68 -18.03 31.45 -10.78
CA ALA A 68 -18.76 30.20 -10.58
C ALA A 68 -19.50 29.73 -11.85
N ALA A 69 -20.00 30.66 -12.68
CA ALA A 69 -20.61 30.31 -13.95
C ALA A 69 -19.61 29.73 -14.96
N ALA A 70 -18.36 30.16 -14.89
CA ALA A 70 -17.27 29.71 -15.77
C ALA A 70 -16.46 28.53 -15.20
N SER A 71 -16.62 28.20 -13.91
CA SER A 71 -15.84 27.17 -13.23
C SER A 71 -16.17 25.77 -13.72
N ARG A 72 -15.23 24.84 -13.58
CA ARG A 72 -15.42 23.41 -13.81
C ARG A 72 -15.00 22.63 -12.57
N PRO A 73 -15.54 21.41 -12.34
CA PRO A 73 -15.01 20.53 -11.31
C PRO A 73 -13.49 20.35 -11.45
N ALA A 74 -12.78 20.20 -10.34
CA ALA A 74 -11.38 19.77 -10.37
C ALA A 74 -11.28 18.33 -10.94
N ALA A 75 -10.10 17.96 -11.45
CA ALA A 75 -9.85 16.59 -11.87
C ALA A 75 -10.10 15.62 -10.71
N ASP A 76 -10.71 14.46 -11.02
CA ASP A 76 -10.99 13.37 -10.07
C ASP A 76 -11.95 13.72 -8.91
N CYS A 77 -12.45 14.96 -8.87
CA CYS A 77 -13.31 15.47 -7.79
C CYS A 77 -14.63 14.68 -7.68
N GLU A 78 -15.37 14.54 -8.79
CA GLU A 78 -16.68 13.87 -8.77
C GLU A 78 -16.54 12.39 -8.38
N GLU A 79 -15.53 11.70 -8.91
CA GLU A 79 -15.23 10.29 -8.59
C GLU A 79 -14.81 10.11 -7.13
N LEU A 80 -13.96 11.00 -6.61
CA LEU A 80 -13.56 11.01 -5.20
C LEU A 80 -14.78 11.15 -4.28
N LEU A 81 -15.64 12.14 -4.52
CA LEU A 81 -16.81 12.39 -3.67
C LEU A 81 -17.77 11.20 -3.64
N LEU A 82 -17.98 10.54 -4.78
CA LEU A 82 -18.77 9.30 -4.86
C LEU A 82 -18.10 8.14 -4.09
N THR A 83 -16.77 8.03 -4.17
CA THR A 83 -15.98 7.04 -3.43
C THR A 83 -16.11 7.24 -1.92
N LEU A 84 -15.95 8.47 -1.44
CA LEU A 84 -16.08 8.80 -0.01
C LEU A 84 -17.48 8.46 0.52
N LYS A 85 -18.52 8.78 -0.25
CA LYS A 85 -19.91 8.46 0.12
C LYS A 85 -20.14 6.94 0.20
N THR A 86 -19.58 6.18 -0.73
CA THR A 86 -19.66 4.71 -0.73
C THR A 86 -18.95 4.09 0.47
N ARG A 87 -17.85 4.70 0.91
CA ARG A 87 -17.11 4.33 2.13
C ARG A 87 -17.78 4.80 3.43
N GLY A 88 -18.89 5.55 3.34
CA GLY A 88 -19.60 6.08 4.51
C GLY A 88 -18.86 7.22 5.23
N VAL A 89 -17.89 7.84 4.56
CA VAL A 89 -17.20 9.04 5.04
C VAL A 89 -18.12 10.24 4.79
N ARG A 90 -18.32 11.07 5.82
CA ARG A 90 -19.12 12.29 5.73
C ARG A 90 -18.37 13.36 4.94
N ILE A 91 -19.09 14.13 4.14
CA ILE A 91 -18.49 15.10 3.23
C ILE A 91 -19.03 16.48 3.58
N GLY A 92 -18.14 17.45 3.76
CA GLY A 92 -18.53 18.83 3.99
C GLY A 92 -17.72 19.85 3.19
N ILE A 93 -18.26 21.05 3.07
CA ILE A 93 -17.55 22.21 2.50
C ILE A 93 -17.33 23.22 3.62
N VAL A 94 -16.11 23.76 3.70
CA VAL A 94 -15.80 24.92 4.54
C VAL A 94 -15.11 25.94 3.65
N SER A 95 -15.82 26.99 3.25
CA SER A 95 -15.40 27.93 2.20
C SER A 95 -15.51 29.39 2.64
N ARG A 96 -14.72 30.25 2.00
CA ARG A 96 -14.79 31.72 2.12
C ARG A 96 -15.77 32.36 1.11
N ASN A 97 -16.41 31.56 0.25
CA ASN A 97 -17.36 32.03 -0.76
C ASN A 97 -18.78 32.14 -0.21
N SER A 98 -19.62 32.93 -0.88
CA SER A 98 -21.06 32.91 -0.63
C SER A 98 -21.69 31.55 -0.96
N LEU A 99 -22.76 31.19 -0.26
CA LEU A 99 -23.54 29.99 -0.56
C LEU A 99 -24.12 30.03 -1.98
N LYS A 100 -24.46 31.24 -2.46
CA LYS A 100 -24.99 31.45 -3.81
C LYS A 100 -23.96 31.13 -4.90
N SER A 101 -22.70 31.55 -4.71
CA SER A 101 -21.62 31.24 -5.65
C SER A 101 -21.33 29.73 -5.68
N ILE A 102 -21.24 29.09 -4.51
CA ILE A 102 -21.09 27.64 -4.39
C ILE A 102 -22.22 26.92 -5.15
N ALA A 103 -23.48 27.30 -4.90
CA ALA A 103 -24.63 26.70 -5.57
C ALA A 103 -24.59 26.88 -7.10
N ARG A 104 -24.18 28.06 -7.58
CA ARG A 104 -24.04 28.35 -9.00
C ARG A 104 -22.98 27.47 -9.68
N ALA A 105 -21.85 27.23 -9.01
CA ALA A 105 -20.77 26.41 -9.54
C ALA A 105 -21.17 24.92 -9.62
N PHE A 106 -21.99 24.42 -8.69
CA PHE A 106 -22.51 23.04 -8.74
C PHE A 106 -23.43 22.75 -9.93
N GLU A 107 -23.96 23.77 -10.61
CA GLU A 107 -24.67 23.57 -11.89
C GLU A 107 -23.76 23.07 -13.02
N ASN A 108 -22.44 23.24 -12.87
CA ASN A 108 -21.43 22.79 -13.84
C ASN A 108 -20.88 21.37 -13.52
N PHE A 109 -21.34 20.74 -12.44
CA PHE A 109 -20.99 19.36 -12.07
C PHE A 109 -21.94 18.39 -12.79
N ASN A 110 -21.47 17.18 -13.13
CA ASN A 110 -22.27 16.22 -13.89
C ASN A 110 -23.01 15.24 -12.97
N ASP A 111 -22.26 14.59 -12.10
CA ASP A 111 -22.65 13.43 -11.30
C ASP A 111 -22.89 13.78 -9.83
N VAL A 112 -22.29 14.88 -9.35
CA VAL A 112 -22.43 15.33 -7.97
C VAL A 112 -23.29 16.61 -7.86
N ARG A 113 -24.09 16.68 -6.80
CA ARG A 113 -24.98 17.80 -6.47
C ARG A 113 -24.73 18.26 -5.03
N MET A 114 -25.23 19.44 -4.67
CA MET A 114 -25.05 20.00 -3.31
C MET A 114 -25.57 19.10 -2.19
N ASP A 115 -26.61 18.31 -2.45
CA ASP A 115 -27.19 17.37 -1.47
C ASP A 115 -26.32 16.13 -1.23
N ALA A 116 -25.21 15.98 -1.97
CA ALA A 116 -24.18 14.99 -1.67
C ALA A 116 -23.35 15.36 -0.44
N PHE A 117 -23.38 16.64 -0.01
CA PHE A 117 -22.64 17.13 1.15
C PHE A 117 -23.53 17.10 2.39
N ASP A 118 -23.00 16.53 3.47
CA ASP A 118 -23.68 16.44 4.76
C ASP A 118 -23.70 17.80 5.49
N VAL A 119 -22.74 18.67 5.19
CA VAL A 119 -22.63 20.02 5.78
C VAL A 119 -21.97 21.01 4.82
N ILE A 120 -22.47 22.24 4.76
CA ILE A 120 -21.87 23.32 3.96
C ILE A 120 -21.75 24.56 4.83
N ILE A 121 -20.51 24.92 5.18
CA ILE A 121 -20.14 26.14 5.87
C ILE A 121 -19.59 27.12 4.84
N SER A 122 -20.43 28.06 4.41
CA SER A 122 -20.07 29.17 3.53
C SER A 122 -19.72 30.43 4.34
N ARG A 123 -19.30 31.50 3.65
CA ARG A 123 -19.16 32.83 4.24
C ARG A 123 -20.42 33.36 4.93
N ASP A 124 -21.59 32.90 4.48
CA ASP A 124 -22.89 33.34 4.99
C ASP A 124 -23.31 32.57 6.26
N SER A 125 -22.50 31.60 6.69
CA SER A 125 -22.76 30.78 7.88
C SER A 125 -22.41 31.54 9.17
N PRO A 126 -22.99 31.18 10.32
CA PRO A 126 -22.74 31.85 11.60
C PRO A 126 -21.41 31.41 12.24
N ALA A 127 -20.31 31.53 11.49
CA ALA A 127 -18.96 31.21 11.92
C ALA A 127 -17.96 32.16 11.25
N ALA A 128 -16.91 32.55 11.97
CA ALA A 128 -15.80 33.28 11.35
C ALA A 128 -15.15 32.43 10.25
N VAL A 129 -14.84 33.07 9.12
CA VAL A 129 -14.19 32.42 7.97
C VAL A 129 -12.75 32.00 8.29
N LYS A 130 -12.25 31.00 7.55
CA LYS A 130 -10.84 30.57 7.57
C LYS A 130 -9.92 31.78 7.42
N PRO A 131 -8.78 31.93 8.14
CA PRO A 131 -8.08 30.88 8.91
C PRO A 131 -8.63 30.63 10.31
N SER A 132 -9.76 31.25 10.71
CA SER A 132 -10.42 30.90 11.97
C SER A 132 -10.84 29.42 11.98
N PRO A 133 -10.70 28.69 13.10
CA PRO A 133 -11.16 27.31 13.21
C PRO A 133 -12.69 27.18 13.31
N GLU A 134 -13.41 28.27 13.52
CA GLU A 134 -14.86 28.25 13.82
C GLU A 134 -15.68 27.51 12.75
N GLY A 135 -15.38 27.69 11.47
CA GLY A 135 -16.08 27.01 10.40
C GLY A 135 -15.89 25.48 10.43
N VAL A 136 -14.67 25.01 10.68
CA VAL A 136 -14.34 23.58 10.82
C VAL A 136 -15.02 22.99 12.06
N LEU A 137 -14.98 23.71 13.19
CA LEU A 137 -15.63 23.31 14.44
C LEU A 137 -17.16 23.28 14.32
N LEU A 138 -17.75 24.19 13.55
CA LEU A 138 -19.18 24.18 13.25
C LEU A 138 -19.56 22.97 12.41
N ALA A 139 -18.81 22.71 11.32
CA ALA A 139 -19.02 21.54 10.47
C ALA A 139 -18.94 20.21 11.25
N ALA A 140 -17.88 20.03 12.05
CA ALA A 140 -17.72 18.84 12.89
C ALA A 140 -18.88 18.66 13.89
N ARG A 141 -19.35 19.76 14.49
CA ARG A 141 -20.47 19.76 15.44
C ARG A 141 -21.79 19.36 14.77
N GLU A 142 -22.08 19.88 13.58
CA GLU A 142 -23.29 19.51 12.83
C GLU A 142 -23.33 18.03 12.46
N LEU A 143 -22.15 17.43 12.22
CA LEU A 143 -22.00 16.00 11.97
C LEU A 143 -21.95 15.15 13.24
N GLY A 144 -21.88 15.76 14.43
CA GLY A 144 -21.72 15.06 15.70
C GLY A 144 -20.38 14.34 15.84
N LEU A 145 -19.33 14.86 15.21
CA LEU A 145 -17.99 14.28 15.19
C LEU A 145 -16.99 15.13 15.99
N PRO A 146 -16.03 14.50 16.69
CA PRO A 146 -14.88 15.21 17.25
C PRO A 146 -13.93 15.64 16.11
N PRO A 147 -13.33 16.86 16.16
CA PRO A 147 -12.45 17.36 15.09
C PRO A 147 -11.28 16.43 14.75
N GLU A 148 -10.75 15.69 15.73
CA GLU A 148 -9.63 14.76 15.58
C GLU A 148 -9.96 13.57 14.67
N ARG A 149 -11.24 13.38 14.31
CA ARG A 149 -11.71 12.37 13.35
C ARG A 149 -12.10 12.97 12.01
N THR A 150 -11.64 14.19 11.72
CA THR A 150 -11.95 14.92 10.50
C THR A 150 -10.68 15.37 9.78
N ILE A 151 -10.77 15.52 8.46
CA ILE A 151 -9.74 16.12 7.62
C ILE A 151 -10.24 17.48 7.12
N MET A 152 -9.39 18.50 7.17
CA MET A 152 -9.54 19.74 6.39
C MET A 152 -8.56 19.70 5.21
N ILE A 153 -9.08 19.77 3.99
CA ILE A 153 -8.28 19.81 2.76
C ILE A 153 -8.49 21.13 2.01
N GLY A 154 -7.40 21.71 1.53
CA GLY A 154 -7.42 22.89 0.68
C GLY A 154 -6.06 23.15 0.01
N ASP A 155 -6.05 24.10 -0.92
CA ASP A 155 -4.86 24.50 -1.67
C ASP A 155 -4.15 25.71 -1.03
N TYR A 156 -4.69 26.31 0.03
CA TYR A 156 -4.14 27.52 0.64
C TYR A 156 -3.90 27.41 2.14
N VAL A 157 -2.94 28.20 2.64
CA VAL A 157 -2.52 28.17 4.06
C VAL A 157 -3.65 28.48 5.04
N PHE A 158 -4.72 29.17 4.62
CA PHE A 158 -5.85 29.44 5.50
C PHE A 158 -6.65 28.18 5.82
N ASP A 159 -6.73 27.23 4.90
CA ASP A 159 -7.40 25.94 5.09
C ASP A 159 -6.66 25.11 6.12
N LEU A 160 -5.35 25.02 5.95
CA LEU A 160 -4.44 24.29 6.81
C LEU A 160 -4.48 24.85 8.24
N ARG A 161 -4.38 26.17 8.39
CA ARG A 161 -4.43 26.83 9.71
C ARG A 161 -5.78 26.65 10.40
N ALA A 162 -6.89 26.75 9.66
CA ALA A 162 -8.21 26.55 10.22
C ALA A 162 -8.41 25.10 10.70
N GLY A 163 -8.03 24.12 9.89
CA GLY A 163 -8.10 22.70 10.25
C GLY A 163 -7.26 22.37 11.48
N ARG A 164 -5.99 22.78 11.49
CA ARG A 164 -5.07 22.54 12.60
C ARG A 164 -5.55 23.19 13.89
N ALA A 165 -5.97 24.45 13.84
CA ALA A 165 -6.47 25.14 15.03
C ALA A 165 -7.77 24.54 15.57
N ALA A 166 -8.54 23.85 14.72
CA ALA A 166 -9.72 23.09 15.13
C ALA A 166 -9.40 21.71 15.71
N GLY A 167 -8.18 21.19 15.51
CA GLY A 167 -7.78 19.83 15.89
C GLY A 167 -8.06 18.78 14.81
N ALA A 168 -8.39 19.19 13.59
CA ALA A 168 -8.53 18.30 12.44
C ALA A 168 -7.16 17.98 11.81
N TYR A 169 -7.04 16.83 11.17
CA TYR A 169 -5.91 16.56 10.27
C TYR A 169 -5.98 17.47 9.05
N THR A 170 -4.83 17.88 8.54
CA THR A 170 -4.73 18.87 7.47
C THR A 170 -4.03 18.29 6.25
N VAL A 171 -4.68 18.40 5.10
CA VAL A 171 -4.16 17.92 3.81
C VAL A 171 -3.98 19.11 2.88
N LEU A 172 -2.75 19.34 2.45
CA LEU A 172 -2.43 20.30 1.39
C LEU A 172 -2.67 19.65 0.03
N LEU A 173 -3.52 20.26 -0.80
CA LEU A 173 -3.60 19.95 -2.23
C LEU A 173 -2.61 20.85 -2.99
N ASP A 174 -1.42 20.33 -3.31
CA ASP A 174 -0.32 21.12 -3.87
C ASP A 174 -0.38 21.21 -5.42
N ILE A 175 -1.25 22.06 -5.93
CA ILE A 175 -1.38 22.29 -7.39
C ILE A 175 -0.27 23.22 -7.93
N GLY A 176 0.47 23.93 -7.06
CA GLY A 176 1.36 25.03 -7.43
C GLY A 176 2.82 24.90 -7.01
N GLY A 177 3.24 23.78 -6.41
CA GLY A 177 4.60 23.56 -5.90
C GLY A 177 4.89 24.33 -4.61
N PHE A 178 3.89 24.50 -3.75
CA PHE A 178 3.95 25.23 -2.49
C PHE A 178 4.34 24.37 -1.28
N ARG A 179 4.58 23.07 -1.43
CA ARG A 179 5.03 22.17 -0.35
C ARG A 179 6.15 22.76 0.52
N SER A 180 7.18 23.34 -0.11
CA SER A 180 8.32 23.96 0.59
C SER A 180 7.97 25.26 1.31
N LYS A 181 7.04 26.04 0.75
CA LYS A 181 6.58 27.32 1.28
C LYS A 181 5.77 27.16 2.56
N TRP A 182 5.00 26.08 2.68
CA TRP A 182 4.09 25.82 3.79
C TRP A 182 4.51 24.64 4.64
N MET A 183 5.79 24.28 4.62
CA MET A 183 6.33 23.25 5.49
C MET A 183 5.95 23.52 6.95
N GLY A 184 5.39 22.50 7.59
CA GLY A 184 4.95 22.58 8.98
C GLY A 184 3.58 23.22 9.18
N GLU A 185 2.83 23.58 8.13
CA GLU A 185 1.43 24.05 8.23
C GLU A 185 0.40 22.92 7.96
N TYR A 186 0.80 21.86 7.27
CA TYR A 186 -0.03 20.67 6.96
C TYR A 186 0.50 19.40 7.66
N ASP A 187 -0.35 18.36 7.75
CA ASP A 187 0.03 17.02 8.19
C ASP A 187 0.39 16.12 6.99
N PHE A 188 -0.37 16.24 5.90
CA PHE A 188 -0.14 15.50 4.66
C PHE A 188 -0.19 16.45 3.45
N ALA A 189 0.43 16.05 2.34
CA ALA A 189 0.35 16.75 1.07
C ALA A 189 0.06 15.76 -0.06
N ILE A 190 -0.83 16.15 -0.96
CA ILE A 190 -1.20 15.41 -2.17
C ILE A 190 -1.11 16.32 -3.38
N ASP A 191 -0.85 15.75 -4.55
CA ASP A 191 -0.81 16.49 -5.82
C ASP A 191 -2.15 16.46 -6.55
N THR A 192 -2.93 15.41 -6.31
CA THR A 192 -4.20 15.11 -6.98
C THR A 192 -5.21 14.54 -5.98
N LEU A 193 -6.49 14.78 -6.22
CA LEU A 193 -7.57 14.40 -5.29
C LEU A 193 -7.74 12.88 -5.15
N ASP A 194 -7.39 12.10 -6.18
CA ASP A 194 -7.41 10.63 -6.16
C ASP A 194 -6.45 10.01 -5.13
N GLN A 195 -5.51 10.79 -4.58
CA GLN A 195 -4.59 10.37 -3.52
C GLN A 195 -5.22 10.47 -2.12
N LEU A 196 -6.27 11.28 -1.93
CA LEU A 196 -6.89 11.49 -0.62
C LEU A 196 -7.41 10.20 0.06
N PRO A 197 -8.01 9.22 -0.65
CA PRO A 197 -8.43 7.96 -0.04
C PRO A 197 -7.30 7.27 0.73
N ARG A 198 -6.05 7.33 0.26
CA ARG A 198 -4.88 6.73 0.93
C ARG A 198 -4.58 7.37 2.29
N ILE A 199 -4.89 8.65 2.47
CA ILE A 199 -4.72 9.36 3.74
C ILE A 199 -5.84 8.96 4.71
N ILE A 200 -7.06 8.80 4.19
CA ILE A 200 -8.22 8.36 4.99
C ILE A 200 -7.95 6.94 5.54
N ASP A 201 -7.39 6.07 4.70
CA ASP A 201 -7.05 4.68 5.05
C ASP A 201 -6.08 4.60 6.25
N LEU A 202 -5.29 5.66 6.55
CA LEU A 202 -4.41 5.71 7.73
C LEU A 202 -5.17 5.73 9.07
N GLY A 203 -6.43 6.14 9.06
CA GLY A 203 -7.27 6.13 10.26
C GLY A 203 -7.95 4.78 10.50
N ASP A 204 -8.06 3.94 9.48
CA ASP A 204 -8.87 2.72 9.55
C ASP A 204 -8.18 1.63 10.38
N PRO A 205 -8.95 0.81 11.13
CA PRO A 205 -8.40 -0.37 11.77
C PRO A 205 -7.80 -1.31 10.73
N LEU A 206 -6.53 -1.67 10.92
CA LEU A 206 -5.83 -2.58 10.02
C LEU A 206 -6.28 -4.03 10.25
N PRO A 207 -6.55 -4.80 9.18
CA PRO A 207 -6.86 -6.21 9.31
C PRO A 207 -5.60 -7.03 9.68
N PRO A 208 -5.74 -8.30 10.11
CA PRO A 208 -4.60 -9.19 10.30
C PRO A 208 -3.88 -9.47 8.98
N GLY A 209 -2.54 -9.45 9.02
CA GLY A 209 -1.69 -9.69 7.85
C GLY A 209 -0.58 -8.64 7.72
N LYS A 210 0.01 -8.57 6.54
CA LYS A 210 0.98 -7.56 6.13
C LYS A 210 0.31 -6.18 6.12
N LEU A 211 1.05 -5.16 6.53
CA LEU A 211 0.61 -3.78 6.40
C LEU A 211 0.38 -3.47 4.90
N PRO A 212 -0.77 -2.88 4.51
CA PRO A 212 -1.02 -2.54 3.12
C PRO A 212 0.14 -1.73 2.52
N ASN A 213 0.61 -2.13 1.34
CA ASN A 213 1.84 -1.59 0.75
C ASN A 213 1.80 -0.06 0.57
N HIS A 214 0.65 0.53 0.24
CA HIS A 214 0.50 1.98 0.12
C HIS A 214 0.69 2.73 1.46
N ILE A 215 0.35 2.10 2.59
CA ILE A 215 0.58 2.65 3.92
C ILE A 215 2.06 2.49 4.29
N LEU A 216 2.62 1.31 4.04
CA LEU A 216 4.03 1.02 4.32
C LEU A 216 4.97 1.96 3.55
N GLU A 217 4.70 2.21 2.27
CA GLU A 217 5.45 3.15 1.42
C GLU A 217 5.52 4.54 2.06
N THR A 218 4.38 5.05 2.53
CA THR A 218 4.29 6.35 3.22
C THR A 218 5.18 6.43 4.46
N PHE A 219 5.33 5.32 5.20
CA PHE A 219 6.14 5.28 6.42
C PHE A 219 7.64 5.07 6.15
N ILE A 220 7.98 4.28 5.14
CA ILE A 220 9.38 4.03 4.76
C ILE A 220 10.02 5.30 4.19
N ASP A 221 9.29 6.07 3.37
CA ASP A 221 9.79 7.32 2.76
C ASP A 221 10.22 8.36 3.81
N ALA A 222 9.70 8.27 5.03
CA ALA A 222 10.10 9.14 6.14
C ALA A 222 11.47 8.76 6.74
N VAL A 223 12.03 7.59 6.42
CA VAL A 223 13.30 7.10 6.96
C VAL A 223 14.45 7.51 6.02
N GLN A 224 15.30 8.43 6.48
CA GLN A 224 16.49 8.87 5.74
C GLN A 224 17.72 8.06 6.15
N PHE A 225 18.51 7.64 5.16
CA PHE A 225 19.75 6.89 5.36
C PHE A 225 20.95 7.72 4.92
N GLU A 226 21.93 7.88 5.81
CA GLU A 226 23.21 8.56 5.51
C GLU A 226 24.37 7.58 5.33
N ASP A 227 24.19 6.30 5.68
CA ASP A 227 25.24 5.29 5.60
C ASP A 227 25.45 4.84 4.14
N PRO A 228 26.60 5.16 3.51
CA PRO A 228 26.88 4.78 2.13
C PRO A 228 27.12 3.27 1.95
N GLY A 229 27.25 2.50 3.03
CA GLY A 229 27.36 1.05 2.98
C GLY A 229 26.05 0.34 2.66
N ILE A 230 24.90 1.02 2.76
CA ILE A 230 23.60 0.46 2.40
C ILE A 230 23.46 0.48 0.87
N ILE A 231 23.46 -0.70 0.26
CA ILE A 231 23.25 -0.89 -1.18
C ILE A 231 21.76 -1.00 -1.47
N ILE A 232 21.06 -1.88 -0.74
CA ILE A 232 19.61 -2.05 -0.80
C ILE A 232 19.07 -1.70 0.59
N GLY A 233 18.29 -0.62 0.65
CA GLY A 233 17.61 -0.14 1.85
C GLY A 233 16.18 -0.68 1.96
N PRO A 234 15.40 -0.23 2.95
CA PRO A 234 13.99 -0.59 3.03
C PRO A 234 13.21 0.00 1.87
N GLY A 235 12.24 -0.77 1.37
CA GLY A 235 11.34 -0.37 0.30
C GLY A 235 10.22 -1.39 0.13
N VAL A 236 9.10 -0.97 -0.46
CA VAL A 236 8.05 -1.91 -0.84
C VAL A 236 8.58 -2.84 -1.93
N GLY A 237 8.45 -4.14 -1.69
CA GLY A 237 8.95 -5.17 -2.60
C GLY A 237 10.45 -5.41 -2.54
N GLU A 238 11.17 -4.82 -1.57
CA GLU A 238 12.54 -5.22 -1.26
C GLU A 238 12.53 -6.36 -0.22
N ASP A 239 12.95 -7.56 -0.63
CA ASP A 239 12.89 -8.75 0.22
C ASP A 239 14.00 -8.75 1.27
N THR A 240 15.10 -8.03 1.03
CA THR A 240 16.30 -8.05 1.88
C THR A 240 16.97 -6.69 1.93
N ALA A 241 17.69 -6.43 3.02
CA ALA A 241 18.67 -5.34 3.05
C ALA A 241 20.03 -5.87 2.62
N ALA A 242 20.79 -5.07 1.87
CA ALA A 242 22.12 -5.43 1.39
C ALA A 242 23.16 -4.37 1.81
N LEU A 243 24.23 -4.81 2.47
CA LEU A 243 25.25 -3.96 3.07
C LEU A 243 26.63 -4.30 2.51
N ASP A 244 27.35 -3.31 1.99
CA ASP A 244 28.76 -3.46 1.68
C ASP A 244 29.59 -3.42 2.98
N ILE A 245 30.15 -4.56 3.37
CA ILE A 245 30.94 -4.70 4.61
C ILE A 245 32.46 -4.67 4.37
N ALA A 246 32.92 -4.92 3.14
CA ALA A 246 34.35 -5.11 2.85
C ALA A 246 34.73 -4.90 1.36
N GLY A 247 33.91 -4.22 0.58
CA GLY A 247 34.10 -3.85 -0.83
C GLY A 247 33.86 -4.98 -1.86
N ARG A 248 34.07 -6.24 -1.49
CA ARG A 248 33.87 -7.40 -2.39
C ARG A 248 32.71 -8.31 -1.97
N GLU A 249 32.48 -8.42 -0.68
CA GLU A 249 31.41 -9.24 -0.10
C GLU A 249 30.31 -8.32 0.42
N VAL A 250 29.08 -8.64 0.05
CA VAL A 250 27.87 -7.97 0.50
C VAL A 250 27.19 -8.86 1.53
N LEU A 251 26.89 -8.29 2.68
CA LEU A 251 26.08 -8.91 3.71
C LEU A 251 24.60 -8.67 3.41
N VAL A 252 23.84 -9.74 3.27
CA VAL A 252 22.40 -9.68 3.00
C VAL A 252 21.65 -10.09 4.25
N LEU A 253 20.67 -9.29 4.65
CA LEU A 253 19.95 -9.43 5.91
C LEU A 253 18.43 -9.43 5.67
N LYS A 254 17.72 -10.31 6.38
CA LYS A 254 16.26 -10.36 6.43
C LYS A 254 15.78 -10.75 7.83
N SER A 255 14.58 -10.32 8.19
CA SER A 255 13.85 -10.84 9.32
C SER A 255 12.38 -11.02 8.95
N ASP A 256 11.80 -12.17 9.29
CA ASP A 256 10.38 -12.46 9.09
C ASP A 256 9.74 -13.25 10.24
N PRO A 257 8.49 -12.93 10.62
CA PRO A 257 7.71 -13.68 11.58
C PRO A 257 6.83 -14.76 10.92
N ILE A 258 6.65 -15.89 11.62
CA ILE A 258 5.66 -16.92 11.31
C ILE A 258 4.52 -16.79 12.31
N THR A 259 3.32 -16.47 11.79
CA THR A 259 2.15 -16.08 12.60
C THR A 259 0.89 -16.91 12.33
N PHE A 260 0.74 -17.48 11.12
CA PHE A 260 -0.49 -18.17 10.70
C PHE A 260 -0.53 -19.65 11.10
N VAL A 261 0.60 -20.35 11.04
CA VAL A 261 0.68 -21.80 11.24
C VAL A 261 1.33 -22.15 12.58
N ALA A 262 0.66 -22.98 13.37
CA ALA A 262 1.21 -23.48 14.63
C ALA A 262 1.98 -24.79 14.45
N GLN A 263 1.53 -25.64 13.51
CA GLN A 263 2.21 -26.87 13.15
C GLN A 263 3.35 -26.57 12.18
N ASP A 264 4.49 -27.22 12.37
CA ASP A 264 5.71 -27.05 11.56
C ASP A 264 6.25 -25.61 11.48
N ALA A 265 5.85 -24.72 12.39
CA ALA A 265 6.30 -23.32 12.42
C ALA A 265 7.83 -23.16 12.40
N GLY A 266 8.56 -24.13 12.96
CA GLY A 266 10.02 -24.18 12.90
C GLY A 266 10.57 -24.38 11.47
N TYR A 267 9.91 -25.18 10.64
CA TYR A 267 10.26 -25.36 9.22
C TYR A 267 10.03 -24.06 8.45
N TYR A 268 8.85 -23.46 8.60
CA TYR A 268 8.51 -22.17 7.98
C TYR A 268 9.51 -21.08 8.36
N ALA A 269 9.84 -20.96 9.65
CA ALA A 269 10.74 -19.91 10.13
C ALA A 269 12.11 -19.93 9.45
N VAL A 270 12.63 -21.13 9.17
CA VAL A 270 13.91 -21.28 8.47
C VAL A 270 13.74 -21.08 6.97
N VAL A 271 12.77 -21.78 6.35
CA VAL A 271 12.63 -21.81 4.89
C VAL A 271 12.21 -20.46 4.32
N ILE A 272 11.25 -19.76 4.94
CA ILE A 272 10.79 -18.45 4.44
C ILE A 272 11.94 -17.44 4.50
N ASN A 273 12.60 -17.29 5.65
CA ASN A 273 13.76 -16.40 5.76
C ASN A 273 14.90 -16.79 4.81
N ALA A 274 15.11 -18.09 4.54
CA ALA A 274 16.13 -18.53 3.60
C ALA A 274 15.76 -18.19 2.14
N ASN A 275 14.47 -18.30 1.79
CA ASN A 275 13.96 -17.94 0.48
C ASN A 275 14.22 -16.47 0.17
N ASP A 276 13.93 -15.57 1.10
CA ASP A 276 14.22 -14.13 0.96
C ASP A 276 15.70 -13.86 0.69
N ILE A 277 16.59 -14.45 1.50
CA ILE A 277 18.03 -14.27 1.31
C ILE A 277 18.47 -14.74 -0.07
N ALA A 278 17.84 -15.81 -0.59
CA ALA A 278 18.17 -16.31 -1.92
C ALA A 278 17.67 -15.40 -3.05
N THR A 279 16.68 -14.53 -2.84
CA THR A 279 16.19 -13.64 -3.91
C THR A 279 17.22 -12.58 -4.30
N SER A 280 18.14 -12.24 -3.41
CA SER A 280 19.27 -11.34 -3.72
C SER A 280 20.43 -12.05 -4.44
N GLY A 281 20.32 -13.36 -4.70
CA GLY A 281 21.43 -14.21 -5.13
C GLY A 281 22.39 -14.61 -4.01
N ALA A 282 22.10 -14.25 -2.75
CA ALA A 282 22.95 -14.60 -1.62
C ALA A 282 22.71 -16.02 -1.13
N ARG A 283 23.78 -16.62 -0.60
CA ARG A 283 23.67 -17.90 0.10
C ARG A 283 23.27 -17.65 1.55
N PRO A 284 22.17 -18.21 2.07
CA PRO A 284 21.84 -18.16 3.49
C PRO A 284 22.91 -18.86 4.34
N ARG A 285 23.31 -18.28 5.47
CA ARG A 285 24.43 -18.81 6.29
C ARG A 285 24.15 -18.85 7.78
N TRP A 286 23.53 -17.81 8.33
CA TRP A 286 23.38 -17.65 9.77
C TRP A 286 21.96 -17.23 10.12
N MET A 287 21.41 -17.81 11.18
CA MET A 287 20.07 -17.50 11.66
C MET A 287 20.08 -17.20 13.15
N LEU A 288 19.34 -16.16 13.54
CA LEU A 288 18.86 -15.94 14.90
C LEU A 288 17.36 -16.25 14.95
N ALA A 289 16.90 -16.93 15.99
CA ALA A 289 15.48 -17.26 16.16
C ALA A 289 14.93 -16.68 17.48
N THR A 290 13.96 -15.77 17.38
CA THR A 290 13.22 -15.25 18.53
C THR A 290 11.88 -15.99 18.63
N LEU A 291 11.64 -16.60 19.79
CA LEU A 291 10.50 -17.46 20.08
C LEU A 291 9.60 -16.81 21.14
N LEU A 292 8.38 -16.45 20.76
CA LEU A 292 7.39 -15.87 21.67
C LEU A 292 6.25 -16.86 21.87
N PHE A 293 5.96 -17.23 23.12
CA PHE A 293 4.91 -18.19 23.44
C PHE A 293 3.90 -17.61 24.44
N PRO A 294 2.61 -17.94 24.34
CA PRO A 294 1.60 -17.51 25.30
C PRO A 294 1.82 -18.17 26.67
N PRO A 295 1.30 -17.59 27.77
CA PRO A 295 1.19 -18.28 29.04
C PRO A 295 0.47 -19.63 28.86
N ALA A 296 0.88 -20.63 29.64
CA ALA A 296 0.48 -22.06 29.52
C ALA A 296 1.21 -22.88 28.44
N ALA A 297 2.09 -22.28 27.62
CA ALA A 297 3.01 -23.06 26.81
C ALA A 297 3.93 -23.94 27.68
N THR A 298 4.20 -25.15 27.21
CA THR A 298 5.04 -26.12 27.92
C THR A 298 6.49 -26.08 27.42
N ALA A 299 7.44 -26.36 28.31
CA ALA A 299 8.85 -26.49 27.92
C ALA A 299 9.07 -27.55 26.81
N LEU A 300 8.22 -28.59 26.75
CA LEU A 300 8.29 -29.62 25.71
C LEU A 300 7.88 -29.08 24.33
N GLN A 301 6.87 -28.22 24.26
CA GLN A 301 6.49 -27.56 23.00
C GLN A 301 7.65 -26.71 22.48
N ILE A 302 8.23 -25.88 23.34
CA ILE A 302 9.38 -25.01 23.01
C ILE A 302 10.57 -25.86 22.54
N HIS A 303 10.89 -26.94 23.25
CA HIS A 303 11.98 -27.84 22.89
C HIS A 303 11.76 -28.47 21.50
N ARG A 304 10.54 -28.92 21.19
CA ARG A 304 10.21 -29.47 19.86
C ARG A 304 10.38 -28.44 18.75
N THR A 305 9.93 -27.20 18.98
CA THR A 305 10.12 -26.09 18.04
C THR A 305 11.60 -25.83 17.79
N LEU A 306 12.43 -25.77 18.84
CA LEU A 306 13.88 -25.59 18.69
C LEU A 306 14.55 -26.73 17.92
N LEU A 307 14.15 -27.99 18.17
CA LEU A 307 14.67 -29.14 17.41
C LEU A 307 14.29 -29.06 15.94
N ALA A 308 13.05 -28.69 15.62
CA ALA A 308 12.59 -28.52 14.24
C ALA A 308 13.41 -27.44 13.51
N ILE A 309 13.61 -26.26 14.14
CA ILE A 309 14.46 -25.19 13.58
C ILE A 309 15.87 -25.70 13.35
N ARG A 310 16.48 -26.34 14.36
CA ARG A 310 17.84 -26.89 14.27
C ARG A 310 17.97 -27.87 13.10
N ASP A 311 17.03 -28.79 12.96
CA ASP A 311 17.10 -29.85 11.95
C ASP A 311 16.98 -29.27 10.55
N VAL A 312 16.07 -28.32 10.33
CA VAL A 312 15.91 -27.65 9.03
C VAL A 312 17.10 -26.74 8.71
N CYS A 313 17.64 -26.01 9.69
CA CYS A 313 18.88 -25.25 9.52
C CYS A 313 20.03 -26.18 9.08
N LYS A 314 20.16 -27.34 9.74
CA LYS A 314 21.21 -28.32 9.41
C LYS A 314 21.03 -28.86 7.99
N ASP A 315 19.82 -29.18 7.57
CA ASP A 315 19.53 -29.71 6.24
C ASP A 315 19.84 -28.69 5.13
N LEU A 316 19.76 -27.39 5.43
CA LEU A 316 20.07 -26.30 4.51
C LEU A 316 21.49 -25.72 4.66
N ASP A 317 22.36 -26.35 5.48
CA ASP A 317 23.71 -25.86 5.82
C ASP A 317 23.73 -24.42 6.38
N ILE A 318 22.70 -24.09 7.17
CA ILE A 318 22.53 -22.83 7.89
C ILE A 318 22.93 -23.04 9.36
N SER A 319 23.71 -22.12 9.90
CA SER A 319 24.07 -22.12 11.32
C SER A 319 23.01 -21.38 12.14
N LEU A 320 22.34 -22.07 13.06
CA LEU A 320 21.53 -21.43 14.10
C LEU A 320 22.47 -20.81 15.15
N CYS A 321 22.68 -19.51 15.07
CA CYS A 321 23.72 -18.78 15.81
C CYS A 321 23.28 -18.30 17.19
N GLY A 322 21.98 -18.20 17.44
CA GLY A 322 21.46 -17.63 18.67
C GLY A 322 19.99 -17.29 18.55
N GLY A 323 19.48 -16.49 19.49
CA GLY A 323 18.07 -16.16 19.53
C GLY A 323 17.59 -15.60 20.86
N HIS A 324 16.28 -15.55 21.00
CA HIS A 324 15.59 -15.17 22.22
C HIS A 324 14.40 -16.12 22.46
N THR A 325 14.00 -16.34 23.71
CA THR A 325 12.82 -17.15 24.02
C THR A 325 12.08 -16.53 25.19
N GLU A 326 10.81 -16.19 24.99
CA GLU A 326 9.99 -15.46 25.94
C GLU A 326 8.59 -16.09 26.07
N ILE A 327 8.08 -16.08 27.31
CA ILE A 327 6.68 -16.41 27.62
C ILE A 327 5.97 -15.10 27.94
N THR A 328 4.98 -14.72 27.14
CA THR A 328 4.35 -13.39 27.20
C THR A 328 2.88 -13.43 26.83
N ASP A 329 2.05 -12.64 27.52
CA ASP A 329 0.62 -12.45 27.20
C ASP A 329 0.39 -11.51 26.01
N ALA A 330 1.46 -10.94 25.43
CA ALA A 330 1.42 -10.16 24.21
C ALA A 330 1.04 -11.00 22.97
N VAL A 331 1.27 -12.32 23.00
CA VAL A 331 0.88 -13.25 21.94
C VAL A 331 -0.17 -14.23 22.45
N THR A 332 -1.17 -14.53 21.61
CA THR A 332 -2.24 -15.49 21.92
C THR A 332 -1.95 -16.90 21.37
N ARG A 333 -0.92 -17.02 20.56
CA ARG A 333 -0.41 -18.26 19.95
C ARG A 333 1.11 -18.15 19.81
N PRO A 334 1.85 -19.26 19.64
CA PRO A 334 3.29 -19.20 19.39
C PRO A 334 3.60 -18.35 18.15
N VAL A 335 4.60 -17.48 18.26
CA VAL A 335 5.16 -16.70 17.15
C VAL A 335 6.66 -16.94 17.11
N ILE A 336 7.17 -17.23 15.91
CA ILE A 336 8.60 -17.44 15.67
C ILE A 336 9.04 -16.38 14.69
N THR A 337 9.99 -15.54 15.07
CA THR A 337 10.66 -14.62 14.15
C THR A 337 12.08 -15.09 13.90
N GLY A 338 12.38 -15.33 12.63
CA GLY A 338 13.73 -15.56 12.15
C GLY A 338 14.35 -14.22 11.77
N MET A 339 15.63 -14.05 12.08
CA MET A 339 16.51 -13.11 11.41
C MET A 339 17.61 -13.91 10.75
N MET A 340 17.83 -13.70 9.46
CA MET A 340 18.78 -14.47 8.68
C MET A 340 19.78 -13.55 7.99
N ALA A 341 21.01 -14.03 7.90
CA ALA A 341 22.10 -13.38 7.20
C ALA A 341 22.73 -14.33 6.18
N GLY A 342 23.06 -13.78 5.02
CA GLY A 342 23.75 -14.45 3.92
C GLY A 342 24.87 -13.59 3.34
N LEU A 343 25.62 -14.18 2.43
CA LEU A 343 26.70 -13.51 1.70
C LEU A 343 26.54 -13.71 0.21
N VAL A 344 26.90 -12.66 -0.54
CA VAL A 344 27.05 -12.68 -2.00
C VAL A 344 28.23 -11.82 -2.40
N ASN A 345 28.87 -12.12 -3.53
CA ASN A 345 29.84 -11.18 -4.10
C ASN A 345 29.09 -9.97 -4.63
N ARG A 346 29.67 -8.77 -4.55
CA ARG A 346 29.03 -7.54 -5.06
C ARG A 346 28.58 -7.64 -6.52
N ALA A 347 29.33 -8.36 -7.35
CA ALA A 347 29.05 -8.53 -8.78
C ALA A 347 27.89 -9.48 -9.07
N ASP A 348 27.55 -10.35 -8.11
CA ASP A 348 26.49 -11.36 -8.24
C ASP A 348 25.21 -10.95 -7.49
N LEU A 349 25.22 -9.81 -6.79
CA LEU A 349 24.05 -9.26 -6.12
C LEU A 349 22.99 -8.90 -7.15
N LEU A 350 21.79 -9.45 -6.99
CA LEU A 350 20.63 -9.15 -7.83
C LEU A 350 19.88 -7.96 -7.24
N GLU A 351 19.64 -6.94 -8.08
CA GLU A 351 18.99 -5.68 -7.68
C GLU A 351 17.81 -5.42 -8.63
N LYS A 352 16.61 -5.24 -8.07
CA LYS A 352 15.37 -5.01 -8.84
C LYS A 352 15.42 -3.72 -9.67
N SER A 353 16.23 -2.75 -9.26
CA SER A 353 16.50 -1.53 -10.02
C SER A 353 17.17 -1.75 -11.39
N ASN A 354 17.69 -2.96 -11.67
CA ASN A 354 18.34 -3.30 -12.94
C ASN A 354 17.38 -3.75 -14.06
N LEU A 355 16.09 -3.93 -13.76
CA LEU A 355 15.08 -4.24 -14.77
C LEU A 355 14.92 -3.08 -15.78
N ARG A 356 14.52 -3.41 -17.00
CA ARG A 356 14.18 -2.43 -18.04
C ARG A 356 13.10 -3.00 -18.99
N PRO A 357 12.48 -2.15 -19.83
CA PRO A 357 11.45 -2.59 -20.76
C PRO A 357 11.95 -3.75 -21.66
N GLY A 358 11.11 -4.76 -21.83
CA GLY A 358 11.37 -5.96 -22.63
C GLY A 358 12.07 -7.11 -21.88
N ASP A 359 12.42 -6.95 -20.60
CA ASP A 359 12.85 -8.09 -19.78
C ASP A 359 11.69 -9.05 -19.52
N LEU A 360 11.96 -10.35 -19.48
CA LEU A 360 10.93 -11.39 -19.32
C LEU A 360 10.76 -11.77 -17.85
N ILE A 361 9.53 -12.08 -17.49
CA ILE A 361 9.14 -12.52 -16.14
C ILE A 361 8.77 -14.00 -16.21
N LEU A 362 9.58 -14.82 -15.55
CA LEU A 362 9.34 -16.23 -15.38
C LEU A 362 8.78 -16.50 -13.98
N MET A 363 8.01 -17.56 -13.84
CA MET A 363 7.50 -18.05 -12.56
C MET A 363 7.84 -19.53 -12.42
N THR A 364 8.46 -19.91 -11.30
CA THR A 364 8.69 -21.31 -10.95
C THR A 364 7.48 -21.90 -10.23
N LYS A 365 7.32 -23.22 -10.35
CA LYS A 365 6.19 -23.98 -9.80
C LYS A 365 4.86 -23.35 -10.25
N ARG A 366 3.94 -23.06 -9.32
CA ARG A 366 2.58 -22.54 -9.63
C ARG A 366 2.06 -21.69 -8.49
N VAL A 367 0.99 -20.93 -8.75
CA VAL A 367 0.40 -20.06 -7.73
C VAL A 367 -0.07 -20.83 -6.49
N ALA A 368 0.05 -20.17 -5.34
CA ALA A 368 -0.48 -20.60 -4.04
C ALA A 368 0.02 -21.98 -3.55
N VAL A 369 1.31 -22.28 -3.70
CA VAL A 369 1.90 -23.55 -3.22
C VAL A 369 1.64 -23.72 -1.71
N GLU A 370 2.06 -22.74 -0.91
CA GLU A 370 1.82 -22.74 0.53
C GLU A 370 0.34 -22.73 0.89
N GLY A 371 -0.42 -21.78 0.34
CA GLY A 371 -1.82 -21.64 0.70
C GLY A 371 -2.62 -22.91 0.39
N THR A 372 -2.32 -23.60 -0.71
CA THR A 372 -2.97 -24.89 -1.02
C THR A 372 -2.67 -25.95 0.03
N ALA A 373 -1.44 -26.03 0.53
CA ALA A 373 -1.07 -26.94 1.61
C ALA A 373 -1.79 -26.59 2.92
N ILE A 374 -1.78 -25.31 3.30
CA ILE A 374 -2.46 -24.83 4.52
C ILE A 374 -3.97 -25.10 4.44
N LEU A 375 -4.61 -24.80 3.31
CA LEU A 375 -6.04 -25.05 3.12
C LEU A 375 -6.38 -26.52 3.35
N ALA A 376 -5.57 -27.44 2.82
CA ALA A 376 -5.80 -28.86 2.98
C ALA A 376 -5.59 -29.37 4.43
N MET A 377 -4.66 -28.77 5.17
CA MET A 377 -4.33 -29.18 6.55
C MET A 377 -5.28 -28.56 7.58
N GLU A 378 -5.52 -27.25 7.50
CA GLU A 378 -6.28 -26.50 8.51
C GLU A 378 -7.80 -26.55 8.26
N PHE A 379 -8.23 -26.72 7.00
CA PHE A 379 -9.64 -26.72 6.61
C PHE A 379 -10.11 -28.08 6.05
N GLU A 380 -9.41 -29.17 6.39
CA GLU A 380 -9.67 -30.53 5.89
C GLU A 380 -11.16 -30.92 5.99
N GLN A 381 -11.75 -30.77 7.18
CA GLN A 381 -13.16 -31.15 7.40
C GLN A 381 -14.13 -30.29 6.58
N ARG A 382 -13.91 -28.98 6.53
CA ARG A 382 -14.74 -28.05 5.74
C ARG A 382 -14.67 -28.38 4.25
N LEU A 383 -13.50 -28.75 3.75
CA LEU A 383 -13.30 -29.15 2.35
C LEU A 383 -13.93 -30.52 2.06
N MET A 384 -13.83 -31.49 2.98
CA MET A 384 -14.53 -32.76 2.84
C MET A 384 -16.05 -32.58 2.79
N ASP A 385 -16.61 -31.68 3.60
CA ASP A 385 -18.04 -31.36 3.59
C ASP A 385 -18.49 -30.71 2.26
N GLN A 386 -17.58 -30.05 1.54
CA GLN A 386 -17.79 -29.53 0.17
C GLN A 386 -17.57 -30.58 -0.93
N GLY A 387 -17.29 -31.84 -0.56
CA GLY A 387 -17.12 -32.95 -1.51
C GLY A 387 -15.70 -33.14 -2.05
N ILE A 388 -14.70 -32.46 -1.47
CA ILE A 388 -13.30 -32.66 -1.85
C ILE A 388 -12.81 -34.04 -1.38
N SER A 389 -12.14 -34.77 -2.27
CA SER A 389 -11.67 -36.12 -1.97
C SER A 389 -10.47 -36.11 -1.00
N ARG A 390 -10.36 -37.15 -0.17
CA ARG A 390 -9.17 -37.33 0.70
C ARG A 390 -7.86 -37.40 -0.10
N ALA A 391 -7.90 -37.96 -1.31
CA ALA A 391 -6.73 -38.03 -2.18
C ALA A 391 -6.26 -36.63 -2.61
N THR A 392 -7.19 -35.73 -2.97
CA THR A 392 -6.92 -34.32 -3.29
C THR A 392 -6.33 -33.58 -2.10
N LEU A 393 -6.88 -33.79 -0.89
CA LEU A 393 -6.38 -33.15 0.33
C LEU A 393 -4.96 -33.62 0.68
N GLN A 394 -4.69 -34.92 0.52
CA GLN A 394 -3.36 -35.46 0.72
C GLN A 394 -2.33 -34.93 -0.28
N SER A 395 -2.67 -34.85 -1.58
CA SER A 395 -1.75 -34.28 -2.58
C SER A 395 -1.53 -32.78 -2.37
N SER A 396 -2.56 -32.06 -1.91
CA SER A 396 -2.50 -30.64 -1.56
C SER A 396 -1.58 -30.39 -0.35
N ALA A 397 -1.76 -31.14 0.74
CA ALA A 397 -0.91 -31.05 1.94
C ALA A 397 0.56 -31.38 1.63
N ALA A 398 0.82 -32.30 0.68
CA ALA A 398 2.17 -32.63 0.25
C ALA A 398 2.91 -31.46 -0.43
N LEU A 399 2.22 -30.41 -0.88
CA LEU A 399 2.87 -29.19 -1.41
C LEU A 399 3.71 -28.45 -0.36
N LEU A 400 3.51 -28.72 0.93
CA LEU A 400 4.35 -28.21 2.02
C LEU A 400 5.83 -28.54 1.81
N THR A 401 6.17 -29.65 1.16
CA THR A 401 7.58 -30.00 0.90
C THR A 401 8.20 -29.20 -0.26
N ARG A 402 7.43 -28.31 -0.91
CA ARG A 402 7.84 -27.51 -2.07
C ARG A 402 8.03 -26.03 -1.74
N LEU A 403 7.98 -25.64 -0.45
CA LEU A 403 8.11 -24.24 -0.02
C LEU A 403 9.50 -23.65 -0.21
N SER A 404 10.55 -24.48 -0.20
CA SER A 404 11.91 -23.98 -0.47
C SER A 404 12.05 -23.61 -1.95
N ILE A 405 12.57 -22.41 -2.20
CA ILE A 405 12.96 -21.94 -3.53
C ILE A 405 14.47 -21.91 -3.77
N LEU A 406 15.26 -22.35 -2.79
CA LEU A 406 16.73 -22.28 -2.86
C LEU A 406 17.32 -22.92 -4.13
N PRO A 407 16.88 -24.12 -4.57
CA PRO A 407 17.41 -24.70 -5.80
C PRO A 407 17.08 -23.87 -7.04
N GLU A 408 15.88 -23.26 -7.07
CA GLU A 408 15.46 -22.39 -8.18
C GLU A 408 16.28 -21.11 -8.22
N ALA A 409 16.48 -20.48 -7.07
CA ALA A 409 17.22 -19.25 -6.91
C ALA A 409 18.71 -19.46 -7.25
N GLU A 410 19.33 -20.55 -6.80
CA GLU A 410 20.73 -20.88 -7.11
C GLU A 410 20.95 -21.08 -8.62
N LEU A 411 20.09 -21.86 -9.27
CA LEU A 411 20.15 -22.09 -10.72
C LEU A 411 19.93 -20.79 -11.51
N ALA A 412 18.95 -19.98 -11.12
CA ALA A 412 18.65 -18.72 -11.78
C ALA A 412 19.78 -17.69 -11.58
N ALA A 413 20.27 -17.51 -10.35
CA ALA A 413 21.34 -16.57 -10.03
C ALA A 413 22.67 -16.91 -10.72
N GLY A 414 22.93 -18.20 -11.01
CA GLY A 414 24.08 -18.63 -11.79
C GLY A 414 24.07 -18.20 -13.27
N GLN A 415 22.95 -17.67 -13.78
CA GLN A 415 22.81 -17.25 -15.17
C GLN A 415 23.06 -15.75 -15.35
N PRO A 416 24.03 -15.32 -16.20
CA PRO A 416 24.40 -13.90 -16.36
C PRO A 416 23.28 -12.95 -16.81
N GLY A 417 22.17 -13.49 -17.32
CA GLY A 417 21.03 -12.68 -17.74
C GLY A 417 19.89 -12.61 -16.74
N THR A 418 20.05 -13.18 -15.54
CA THR A 418 19.13 -12.99 -14.41
C THR A 418 19.39 -11.61 -13.81
N LEU A 419 18.32 -10.86 -13.58
CA LEU A 419 18.40 -9.45 -13.17
C LEU A 419 17.83 -9.24 -11.77
N ALA A 420 16.74 -9.94 -11.47
CA ALA A 420 16.11 -9.92 -10.17
C ALA A 420 15.37 -11.23 -9.93
N LEU A 421 15.25 -11.55 -8.64
CA LEU A 421 14.36 -12.59 -8.14
C LEU A 421 13.40 -11.93 -7.14
N HIS A 422 12.21 -12.51 -7.00
CA HIS A 422 11.22 -12.10 -6.02
C HIS A 422 10.41 -13.33 -5.64
N ASP A 423 10.32 -13.67 -4.36
CA ASP A 423 9.54 -14.82 -3.94
C ASP A 423 8.04 -14.44 -3.83
N VAL A 424 7.17 -15.43 -4.00
CA VAL A 424 5.72 -15.20 -3.92
C VAL A 424 5.27 -15.55 -2.52
N THR A 425 4.90 -14.59 -1.68
CA THR A 425 4.50 -14.83 -0.27
C THR A 425 3.06 -14.36 0.00
N GLU A 426 2.84 -13.52 1.01
CA GLU A 426 1.52 -13.04 1.43
C GLU A 426 0.88 -12.14 0.35
N GLY A 427 -0.41 -12.32 0.10
CA GLY A 427 -1.14 -11.71 -1.01
C GLY A 427 -0.91 -12.40 -2.37
N GLY A 428 -0.13 -13.48 -2.38
CA GLY A 428 0.05 -14.36 -3.53
C GLY A 428 0.73 -13.70 -4.74
N LEU A 429 0.47 -14.25 -5.93
CA LEU A 429 1.09 -13.77 -7.17
C LEU A 429 0.69 -12.32 -7.49
N ALA A 430 -0.53 -11.92 -7.13
CA ALA A 430 -1.02 -10.59 -7.41
C ALA A 430 -0.18 -9.51 -6.70
N THR A 431 0.07 -9.70 -5.40
CA THR A 431 0.89 -8.80 -4.59
C THR A 431 2.36 -8.92 -4.97
N ALA A 432 2.89 -10.12 -5.19
CA ALA A 432 4.31 -10.31 -5.56
C ALA A 432 4.68 -9.59 -6.87
N LEU A 433 3.82 -9.60 -7.89
CA LEU A 433 4.05 -8.85 -9.13
C LEU A 433 3.94 -7.33 -8.93
N PHE A 434 3.00 -6.88 -8.09
CA PHE A 434 2.92 -5.46 -7.75
C PHE A 434 4.19 -5.00 -7.00
N GLU A 435 4.69 -5.79 -6.06
CA GLU A 435 5.91 -5.53 -5.31
C GLU A 435 7.15 -5.49 -6.20
N LEU A 436 7.30 -6.48 -7.10
CA LEU A 436 8.37 -6.47 -8.10
C LEU A 436 8.30 -5.23 -9.00
N SER A 437 7.09 -4.82 -9.40
CA SER A 437 6.88 -3.60 -10.18
C SER A 437 7.31 -2.35 -9.42
N SER A 438 6.90 -2.22 -8.15
CA SER A 438 7.23 -1.08 -7.30
C SER A 438 8.73 -0.96 -7.06
N ALA A 439 9.40 -2.06 -6.68
CA ALA A 439 10.84 -2.07 -6.44
C ALA A 439 11.65 -1.80 -7.73
N ALA A 440 11.15 -2.23 -8.89
CA ALA A 440 11.80 -1.99 -10.18
C ALA A 440 11.57 -0.59 -10.75
N GLY A 441 10.43 0.06 -10.41
CA GLY A 441 9.99 1.32 -11.02
C GLY A 441 9.49 1.17 -12.47
N TYR A 442 9.06 -0.03 -12.85
CA TYR A 442 8.47 -0.33 -14.16
C TYR A 442 7.15 -1.07 -14.04
N ARG A 443 6.20 -0.77 -14.94
CA ARG A 443 4.97 -1.53 -15.08
C ARG A 443 5.28 -2.91 -15.62
N LEU A 444 4.46 -3.90 -15.25
CA LEU A 444 4.60 -5.27 -15.74
C LEU A 444 3.41 -5.63 -16.62
N LYS A 445 3.67 -6.15 -17.81
CA LYS A 445 2.64 -6.68 -18.70
C LYS A 445 2.52 -8.18 -18.51
N ILE A 446 1.38 -8.66 -18.02
CA ILE A 446 1.17 -10.05 -17.61
C ILE A 446 0.09 -10.72 -18.44
N ASN A 447 0.40 -11.90 -18.98
CA ASN A 447 -0.57 -12.73 -19.70
C ASN A 447 -1.24 -13.72 -18.74
N MET A 448 -2.50 -13.48 -18.42
CA MET A 448 -3.24 -14.32 -17.47
C MET A 448 -3.41 -15.77 -17.94
N ASN A 449 -3.32 -16.04 -19.25
CA ASN A 449 -3.45 -17.40 -19.78
C ASN A 449 -2.22 -18.26 -19.52
N THR A 450 -1.05 -17.66 -19.26
CA THR A 450 0.20 -18.41 -19.04
C THR A 450 0.49 -18.65 -17.56
N ILE A 451 -0.27 -18.04 -16.64
CA ILE A 451 -0.13 -18.23 -15.19
C ILE A 451 -0.52 -19.67 -14.81
N PRO A 452 0.42 -20.48 -14.33
CA PRO A 452 0.15 -21.87 -13.99
C PRO A 452 -0.48 -21.97 -12.59
N VAL A 453 -1.48 -22.85 -12.45
CA VAL A 453 -2.20 -23.14 -11.19
C VAL A 453 -2.34 -24.65 -11.06
N TYR A 454 -2.13 -25.23 -9.87
CA TYR A 454 -2.39 -26.67 -9.68
C TYR A 454 -3.89 -26.97 -9.79
N ALA A 455 -4.22 -28.20 -10.20
CA ALA A 455 -5.62 -28.61 -10.32
C ALA A 455 -6.30 -28.58 -8.95
N GLU A 456 -5.60 -29.06 -7.92
CA GLU A 456 -6.04 -29.09 -6.54
C GLU A 456 -6.22 -27.68 -5.97
N THR A 457 -5.29 -26.75 -6.24
CA THR A 457 -5.46 -25.33 -5.87
C THR A 457 -6.75 -24.76 -6.44
N ARG A 458 -7.05 -25.00 -7.73
CA ARG A 458 -8.31 -24.54 -8.35
C ARG A 458 -9.54 -25.16 -7.69
N GLU A 459 -9.45 -26.44 -7.34
CA GLU A 459 -10.53 -27.19 -6.70
C GLU A 459 -10.84 -26.66 -5.29
N LEU A 460 -9.81 -26.52 -4.46
CA LEU A 460 -9.90 -26.01 -3.08
C LEU A 460 -10.36 -24.55 -3.05
N CYS A 461 -9.75 -23.68 -3.85
CA CYS A 461 -10.15 -22.27 -3.92
C CYS A 461 -11.61 -22.12 -4.38
N ARG A 462 -12.08 -22.92 -5.35
CA ARG A 462 -13.48 -22.90 -5.78
C ARG A 462 -14.42 -23.33 -4.66
N ALA A 463 -14.08 -24.38 -3.91
CA ALA A 463 -14.90 -24.89 -2.81
C ALA A 463 -15.02 -23.87 -1.66
N LEU A 464 -14.02 -23.01 -1.47
CA LEU A 464 -13.97 -22.02 -0.39
C LEU A 464 -14.30 -20.60 -0.83
N GLY A 465 -14.51 -20.35 -2.13
CA GLY A 465 -14.80 -19.01 -2.65
C GLY A 465 -13.59 -18.07 -2.62
N LEU A 466 -12.40 -18.62 -2.82
CA LEU A 466 -11.12 -17.90 -2.82
C LEU A 466 -10.58 -17.69 -4.24
N ASN A 467 -9.75 -16.67 -4.41
CA ASN A 467 -8.98 -16.42 -5.62
C ASN A 467 -7.54 -16.91 -5.45
N PRO A 468 -7.06 -17.86 -6.28
CA PRO A 468 -5.70 -18.39 -6.14
C PRO A 468 -4.58 -17.36 -6.39
N LEU A 469 -4.88 -16.21 -7.02
CA LEU A 469 -3.89 -15.15 -7.23
C LEU A 469 -3.60 -14.33 -5.97
N GLY A 470 -4.52 -14.30 -5.00
CA GLY A 470 -4.40 -13.58 -3.73
C GLY A 470 -4.07 -14.46 -2.53
N LEU A 471 -3.86 -15.75 -2.76
CA LEU A 471 -3.62 -16.74 -1.72
C LEU A 471 -2.11 -16.92 -1.50
N ILE A 472 -1.69 -16.95 -0.23
CA ILE A 472 -0.28 -17.04 0.19
C ILE A 472 0.51 -18.08 -0.63
N GLY A 473 1.65 -17.63 -1.15
CA GLY A 473 2.29 -18.26 -2.30
C GLY A 473 3.61 -18.98 -2.07
N SER A 474 4.16 -19.03 -0.84
CA SER A 474 5.56 -19.40 -0.64
C SER A 474 5.89 -20.74 -1.28
N GLY A 475 7.07 -20.82 -1.90
CA GLY A 475 7.48 -21.94 -2.75
C GLY A 475 7.49 -21.63 -4.24
N SER A 476 6.97 -20.49 -4.69
CA SER A 476 7.17 -20.01 -6.05
C SER A 476 8.14 -18.83 -6.09
N LEU A 477 8.92 -18.76 -7.17
CA LEU A 477 9.90 -17.71 -7.43
C LEU A 477 9.57 -17.01 -8.75
N LEU A 478 9.55 -15.67 -8.72
CA LEU A 478 9.57 -14.84 -9.90
C LEU A 478 11.03 -14.58 -10.30
N ILE A 479 11.33 -14.75 -11.59
CA ILE A 479 12.65 -14.54 -12.15
C ILE A 479 12.52 -13.51 -13.27
N ALA A 480 13.10 -12.33 -13.08
CA ALA A 480 13.23 -11.33 -14.13
C ALA A 480 14.55 -11.53 -14.88
N CYS A 481 14.49 -11.69 -16.20
CA CYS A 481 15.67 -12.02 -16.99
C CYS A 481 15.67 -11.37 -18.37
N ARG A 482 16.87 -11.26 -18.95
CA ARG A 482 17.03 -10.85 -20.36
C ARG A 482 16.37 -11.89 -21.28
N PRO A 483 15.71 -11.47 -22.38
CA PRO A 483 15.14 -12.41 -23.36
C PRO A 483 16.13 -13.45 -23.89
N SER A 484 17.39 -13.05 -24.07
CA SER A 484 18.48 -13.92 -24.52
C SER A 484 18.82 -15.06 -23.57
N SER A 485 18.52 -14.92 -22.27
CA SER A 485 18.88 -15.87 -21.22
C SER A 485 17.70 -16.74 -20.77
N SER A 486 16.47 -16.33 -21.09
CA SER A 486 15.25 -17.04 -20.71
C SER A 486 15.26 -18.52 -21.09
N ALA A 487 15.68 -18.86 -22.31
CA ALA A 487 15.70 -20.25 -22.77
C ALA A 487 16.65 -21.14 -21.93
N LEU A 488 17.82 -20.62 -21.55
CA LEU A 488 18.81 -21.35 -20.78
C LEU A 488 18.38 -21.50 -19.32
N ILE A 489 17.88 -20.43 -18.69
CA ILE A 489 17.33 -20.47 -17.32
C ILE A 489 16.22 -21.52 -17.24
N ARG A 490 15.29 -21.51 -18.22
CA ARG A 490 14.20 -22.49 -18.25
C ARG A 490 14.70 -23.92 -18.42
N GLN A 491 15.67 -24.14 -19.31
CA GLN A 491 16.25 -25.45 -19.53
C GLN A 491 16.91 -26.01 -18.26
N ASP A 492 17.66 -25.18 -17.53
CA ASP A 492 18.33 -25.61 -16.29
C ASP A 492 17.33 -25.98 -15.20
N LEU A 493 16.29 -25.16 -15.01
CA LEU A 493 15.19 -25.44 -14.09
C LEU A 493 14.43 -26.72 -14.46
N GLU A 494 14.05 -26.86 -15.73
CA GLU A 494 13.33 -28.05 -16.24
C GLU A 494 14.18 -29.33 -16.08
N THR A 495 15.50 -29.25 -16.31
CA THR A 495 16.44 -30.36 -16.11
C THR A 495 16.54 -30.76 -14.64
N ALA A 496 16.43 -29.80 -13.72
CA ALA A 496 16.36 -30.03 -12.28
C ALA A 496 14.97 -30.49 -11.80
N GLY A 497 14.00 -30.67 -12.70
CA GLY A 497 12.65 -31.10 -12.37
C GLY A 497 11.75 -29.99 -11.82
N ILE A 498 12.13 -28.73 -12.00
CA ILE A 498 11.39 -27.56 -11.57
C ILE A 498 10.53 -27.05 -12.73
N GLU A 499 9.22 -26.99 -12.51
CA GLU A 499 8.27 -26.39 -13.45
C GLU A 499 8.52 -24.89 -13.58
N VAL A 500 8.50 -24.34 -14.80
CA VAL A 500 8.69 -22.90 -15.05
C VAL A 500 7.84 -22.42 -16.22
N ALA A 501 7.23 -21.24 -16.08
CA ALA A 501 6.42 -20.59 -17.12
C ALA A 501 6.86 -19.14 -17.33
N CYS A 502 6.86 -18.67 -18.58
CA CYS A 502 6.97 -17.24 -18.87
C CYS A 502 5.58 -16.61 -18.75
N ILE A 503 5.41 -15.71 -17.78
CA ILE A 503 4.11 -15.14 -17.43
C ILE A 503 3.91 -13.71 -17.96
N GLY A 504 4.99 -13.05 -18.37
CA GLY A 504 4.90 -11.69 -18.88
C GLY A 504 6.25 -11.04 -19.13
N GLU A 505 6.24 -9.72 -19.22
CA GLU A 505 7.40 -8.90 -19.50
C GLU A 505 7.33 -7.54 -18.79
N VAL A 506 8.47 -6.89 -18.64
CA VAL A 506 8.57 -5.52 -18.14
C VAL A 506 8.16 -4.55 -19.26
N ALA A 507 7.29 -3.61 -18.92
CA ALA A 507 6.76 -2.60 -19.82
C ALA A 507 7.44 -1.24 -19.57
N GLU A 508 6.72 -0.14 -19.75
CA GLU A 508 7.21 1.22 -19.52
C GLU A 508 7.46 1.56 -18.05
N LYS A 509 8.12 2.70 -17.82
CA LYS A 509 8.32 3.25 -16.46
C LYS A 509 6.99 3.52 -15.78
N GLY A 510 6.94 3.25 -14.47
CA GLY A 510 5.75 3.41 -13.63
C GLY A 510 5.61 2.23 -12.68
N CYS A 511 4.56 2.21 -11.85
CA CYS A 511 4.28 1.10 -10.95
C CYS A 511 2.91 0.50 -11.29
N GLY A 512 2.78 -0.82 -11.18
CA GLY A 512 1.54 -1.56 -11.40
C GLY A 512 1.64 -2.67 -12.45
N VAL A 513 0.54 -3.40 -12.58
CA VAL A 513 0.44 -4.57 -13.45
C VAL A 513 -0.66 -4.36 -14.48
N ASP A 514 -0.31 -4.46 -15.76
CA ASP A 514 -1.23 -4.49 -16.88
C ASP A 514 -1.49 -5.94 -17.28
N ALA A 515 -2.71 -6.41 -17.02
CA ALA A 515 -3.09 -7.77 -17.33
C ALA A 515 -3.74 -7.87 -18.72
N GLU A 516 -3.39 -8.91 -19.47
CA GLU A 516 -4.11 -9.32 -20.67
C GLU A 516 -4.64 -10.75 -20.53
N LYS A 517 -5.85 -10.98 -21.04
CA LYS A 517 -6.45 -12.31 -21.11
C LYS A 517 -7.03 -12.51 -22.49
N SER A 518 -6.50 -13.50 -23.20
CA SER A 518 -6.90 -13.83 -24.58
C SER A 518 -6.81 -12.63 -25.54
N GLY A 519 -5.79 -11.79 -25.35
CA GLY A 519 -5.52 -10.62 -26.19
C GLY A 519 -6.38 -9.39 -25.88
N GLN A 520 -7.14 -9.39 -24.79
CA GLN A 520 -7.90 -8.23 -24.32
C GLN A 520 -7.35 -7.73 -22.97
N PRO A 521 -7.36 -6.42 -22.70
CA PRO A 521 -7.07 -5.88 -21.38
C PRO A 521 -8.01 -6.48 -20.32
N GLU A 522 -7.45 -6.86 -19.18
CA GLU A 522 -8.18 -7.38 -18.02
C GLU A 522 -7.72 -6.63 -16.77
N ASN A 523 -8.58 -6.53 -15.76
CA ASN A 523 -8.18 -5.95 -14.47
C ASN A 523 -7.26 -6.92 -13.73
N TRP A 524 -6.07 -6.45 -13.35
CA TRP A 524 -5.24 -7.18 -12.39
C TRP A 524 -5.89 -7.11 -11.00
N PRO A 525 -6.13 -8.24 -10.32
CA PRO A 525 -6.76 -8.22 -9.00
C PRO A 525 -5.82 -7.61 -7.96
N SER A 526 -6.39 -6.91 -6.99
CA SER A 526 -5.72 -6.45 -5.78
C SER A 526 -6.44 -7.04 -4.57
N PHE A 527 -5.67 -7.35 -3.52
CA PHE A 527 -6.16 -7.96 -2.30
C PHE A 527 -5.69 -7.13 -1.12
N GLU A 528 -6.63 -6.58 -0.36
CA GLU A 528 -6.31 -5.81 0.87
C GLU A 528 -5.78 -6.73 1.98
N ILE A 529 -6.20 -7.98 1.98
CA ILE A 529 -5.74 -9.05 2.88
C ILE A 529 -5.50 -10.32 2.08
N ASP A 530 -4.59 -11.17 2.56
CA ASP A 530 -4.40 -12.50 1.99
C ASP A 530 -5.73 -13.27 1.96
N GLU A 531 -5.99 -14.00 0.88
CA GLU A 531 -7.18 -14.81 0.73
C GLU A 531 -7.32 -15.87 1.83
N LEU A 532 -6.20 -16.35 2.39
CA LEU A 532 -6.19 -17.24 3.54
C LEU A 532 -6.74 -16.56 4.81
N ALA A 533 -6.41 -15.29 5.03
CA ALA A 533 -6.84 -14.53 6.22
C ALA A 533 -8.37 -14.41 6.28
N ARG A 534 -9.05 -14.36 5.12
CA ARG A 534 -10.53 -14.34 5.01
C ARG A 534 -11.22 -15.55 5.65
N LEU A 535 -10.51 -16.67 5.87
CA LEU A 535 -11.07 -17.88 6.47
C LEU A 535 -10.96 -17.94 7.99
N PHE A 536 -10.13 -17.11 8.60
CA PHE A 536 -9.93 -17.07 10.05
C PHE A 536 -10.89 -16.11 10.77
N HIS A 537 -11.89 -15.59 10.04
CA HIS A 537 -12.90 -14.62 10.50
C HIS A 537 -14.31 -15.18 10.51
#